data_AF-A0A5C2HFE0-F1
#
_entry.id   AF-A0A5C2HFE0-F1
#
_cell.length_a   1.000
_cell.length_b   1.000
_cell.length_c   1.000
_cell.angle_alpha   90.00
_cell.angle_beta   90.00
_cell.angle_gamma   90.00
#
_symmetry.space_group_name_H-M   'P 1'
#
loop_
_entity.id
_entity.type
_entity.pdbx_description
1 polymer ?
#
loop_
_entity_poly.entity_id
_entity_poly.type
_entity_poly.pdbx_seq_one_letter_code
_entity_poly.pdbx_strand_id
1 'polypeptide(L)' 'MATVTIDQKGAKLTRDGEAIAIYLSGGRHSTIPLRRLDRLLLVGDVSSPKVRVAPAPMTESSGTV' A
#
# COMPACT_ATOMS: atom_id res chain seq x y z
N MET A 1 13.33 6.68 -3.87
CA MET A 1 11.98 6.09 -3.80
C MET A 1 12.11 4.58 -3.68
N ALA A 2 11.30 3.93 -2.84
CA ALA A 2 11.42 2.49 -2.55
C ALA A 2 10.13 1.74 -2.90
N THR A 3 10.30 0.54 -3.46
CA THR A 3 9.24 -0.46 -3.56
C THR A 3 9.38 -1.42 -2.39
N VAL A 4 8.28 -1.67 -1.68
CA VAL A 4 8.23 -2.65 -0.59
C VAL A 4 7.37 -3.81 -1.03
N THR A 5 7.94 -5.02 -0.94
CA THR A 5 7.21 -6.27 -1.14
C THR A 5 6.94 -6.93 0.20
N ILE A 6 5.69 -7.31 0.44
CA ILE A 6 5.25 -8.06 1.62
C ILE A 6 4.70 -9.39 1.16
N ASP A 7 5.44 -10.46 1.45
CA ASP A 7 5.11 -11.85 1.15
C ASP A 7 5.05 -12.66 2.45
N GLN A 8 4.27 -12.17 3.41
CA GLN A 8 4.08 -12.85 4.69
C GLN A 8 2.61 -13.15 4.90
N LYS A 9 2.29 -14.45 4.99
CA LYS A 9 0.94 -14.93 5.23
C LYS A 9 0.42 -14.41 6.57
N GLY A 10 -0.80 -13.87 6.58
CA GLY A 10 -1.41 -13.33 7.78
C GLY A 10 -0.83 -11.98 8.21
N ALA A 11 -0.03 -11.33 7.36
CA ALA A 11 0.33 -9.94 7.55
C ALA A 11 -0.94 -9.07 7.54
N LYS A 12 -1.05 -8.20 8.54
CA LYS A 12 -2.08 -7.19 8.63
C LYS A 12 -1.45 -5.82 8.49
N LEU A 13 -1.94 -5.05 7.54
CA LEU A 13 -1.47 -3.70 7.29
C LEU A 13 -2.45 -2.73 7.95
N THR A 14 -1.93 -1.69 8.58
CA THR A 14 -2.75 -0.61 9.11
C THR A 14 -2.08 0.71 8.81
N ARG A 15 -2.85 1.70 8.35
CA ARG A 15 -2.34 3.06 8.20
C ARG A 15 -2.11 3.66 9.59
N ASP A 16 -0.92 4.16 9.83
CA ASP A 16 -0.49 4.81 11.07
C ASP A 16 0.04 6.20 10.70
N GLY A 17 -0.87 7.17 10.58
CA GLY A 17 -0.58 8.52 10.10
C GLY A 17 0.06 8.56 8.71
N GLU A 18 1.31 9.02 8.65
CA GLU A 18 2.17 9.14 7.46
C GLU A 18 2.98 7.85 7.19
N ALA A 19 2.62 6.73 7.82
CA ALA A 19 3.28 5.46 7.66
C ALA A 19 2.28 4.30 7.55
N ILE A 20 2.77 3.15 7.11
CA ILE A 20 2.06 1.86 7.14
C ILE A 20 2.70 1.01 8.23
N ALA A 21 1.93 0.66 9.24
CA ALA A 21 2.33 -0.32 10.24
C ALA A 21 2.00 -1.73 9.75
N ILE A 22 2.97 -2.63 9.90
CA ILE A 22 2.84 -4.05 9.58
C ILE A 22 2.69 -4.82 10.89
N TYR A 23 1.63 -5.60 10.98
CA TYR A 23 1.37 -6.51 12.09
C TYR A 23 1.51 -7.95 11.64
N LEU A 24 2.24 -8.74 12.42
CA LEU A 24 2.45 -10.17 12.21
C LEU A 24 2.17 -10.89 13.53
N SER A 25 1.46 -12.02 13.47
CA SER A 25 1.13 -12.84 14.64
C SER A 25 0.49 -12.05 15.80
N GLY A 26 -0.29 -11.00 15.48
CA GLY A 26 -0.97 -10.15 16.46
C GLY A 26 -0.10 -9.03 17.06
N GLY A 27 1.21 -8.98 16.75
CA GLY A 27 2.13 -7.94 17.21
C GLY A 27 2.51 -6.94 16.12
N ARG A 28 2.88 -5.72 16.51
CA ARG A 28 3.46 -4.72 15.57
C ARG A 28 4.89 -5.14 15.25
N HIS A 29 5.16 -5.42 13.98
CA HIS A 29 6.47 -5.90 13.54
C HIS A 29 7.33 -4.76 12.99
N SER A 30 6.77 -3.92 12.12
CA SER A 30 7.53 -2.84 11.48
C SER A 30 6.63 -1.69 11.05
N THR A 31 7.24 -0.57 10.66
CA THR A 31 6.55 0.61 10.14
C THR A 31 7.29 1.16 8.93
N ILE A 32 6.56 1.48 7.86
CA ILE A 32 7.10 2.00 6.61
C ILE A 32 6.58 3.43 6.40
N PRO A 33 7.45 4.45 6.39
CA PRO A 33 7.02 5.82 6.10
C PRO A 33 6.59 5.98 4.64
N LEU A 34 5.37 6.50 4.42
CA LEU A 34 4.76 6.69 3.10
C LEU A 34 5.58 7.63 2.21
N ARG A 35 6.23 8.64 2.79
CA ARG A 35 7.06 9.62 2.03
C ARG A 35 8.20 8.99 1.25
N ARG A 36 8.64 7.77 1.63
CA ARG A 36 9.71 7.03 0.94
C ARG A 36 9.16 5.89 0.08
N LEU A 37 7.86 5.62 0.19
CA LEU A 37 7.17 4.51 -0.44
C LEU A 37 6.58 4.97 -1.79
N ASP A 38 7.09 4.40 -2.87
CA ASP A 38 6.53 4.61 -4.21
C ASP A 38 5.46 3.56 -4.53
N ARG A 39 5.75 2.29 -4.19
CA ARG A 39 4.87 1.16 -4.46
C ARG A 39 4.91 0.16 -3.32
N LEU A 40 3.73 -0.38 -3.00
CA LEU A 40 3.57 -1.51 -2.08
C LEU A 40 3.05 -2.71 -2.86
N LEU A 41 3.81 -3.80 -2.88
CA LEU A 41 3.43 -5.06 -3.50
C LEU A 41 3.05 -6.06 -2.40
N LEU A 42 1.83 -6.57 -2.46
CA LEU A 42 1.32 -7.57 -1.52
C LEU A 42 1.24 -8.91 -2.24
N VAL A 43 1.95 -9.91 -1.71
CA VAL A 43 2.01 -11.25 -2.28
C VAL A 43 1.41 -12.22 -1.28
N GLY A 44 0.49 -13.07 -1.75
CA GLY A 44 -0.19 -14.07 -0.93
C GLY A 44 -1.40 -13.54 -0.16
N ASP A 45 -1.75 -14.24 0.93
CA ASP A 45 -2.92 -13.95 1.77
C ASP A 45 -2.57 -12.87 2.81
N VAL A 46 -2.62 -11.62 2.36
CA VAL A 46 -2.35 -10.42 3.15
C VAL A 46 -3.65 -9.65 3.36
N SER A 47 -3.97 -9.35 4.61
CA SER A 47 -5.13 -8.54 4.96
C SER A 47 -4.75 -7.06 4.99
N SER A 48 -5.15 -6.32 3.95
CA SER A 48 -4.99 -4.86 3.91
C SER A 48 -6.27 -4.15 4.34
N PRO A 49 -6.19 -2.98 5.01
CA PRO A 49 -7.35 -2.13 5.17
C PRO A 49 -7.75 -1.65 3.76
N LYS A 50 -9.04 -1.41 3.47
CA LYS A 50 -9.49 -0.92 2.16
C LYS A 50 -8.73 0.36 1.78
N VAL A 51 -7.62 0.23 1.08
CA VAL A 51 -6.90 1.34 0.48
C VAL A 51 -7.68 1.65 -0.79
N ARG A 52 -8.48 2.71 -0.75
CA ARG A 52 -9.08 3.25 -1.98
C ARG A 52 -7.92 3.74 -2.84
N VAL A 53 -7.54 2.95 -3.84
CA VAL A 53 -6.68 3.41 -4.91
C VAL A 53 -7.48 4.47 -5.65
N ALA A 54 -7.02 5.73 -5.61
CA ALA A 54 -7.62 6.77 -6.43
C ALA A 54 -7.51 6.30 -7.89
N PRO A 55 -8.61 6.31 -8.67
CA PRO A 55 -8.52 5.99 -10.09
C PRO A 55 -7.50 6.94 -10.74
N ALA A 56 -6.68 6.40 -11.64
CA ALA A 56 -5.74 7.20 -12.41
C ALA A 56 -6.48 8.38 -13.07
N PRO A 57 -5.89 9.60 -13.11
CA PRO A 57 -6.52 10.71 -13.80
C PRO A 57 -6.75 10.32 -15.26
N MET A 58 -8.02 10.23 -15.67
CA MET A 58 -8.37 10.07 -17.08
C MET A 58 -7.89 11.34 -17.79
N THR A 59 -6.81 11.23 -18.57
CA THR A 59 -6.45 12.26 -19.52
C THR A 59 -7.49 12.21 -20.64
N GLU A 60 -8.51 13.05 -20.54
CA GLU A 60 -9.42 13.32 -21.66
C GLU A 60 -8.59 13.92 -22.80
N SER A 61 -8.24 13.10 -23.77
CA SER A 61 -7.70 13.57 -25.03
C SER A 61 -8.86 14.21 -25.79
N SER A 62 -8.95 15.55 -25.74
CA SER A 62 -9.82 16.32 -26.63
C SER A 62 -9.46 16.03 -28.08
N GLY A 63 -10.19 15.10 -28.69
CA GLY A 63 -10.27 14.95 -30.13
C GLY A 63 -11.32 15.91 -30.66
N THR A 64 -10.89 17.07 -31.14
CA THR A 64 -11.67 17.93 -32.03
C THR A 64 -11.48 17.43 -33.45
N VAL A 65 -12.52 16.85 -34.06
CA VAL A 65 -12.83 16.97 -35.50
C VAL A 65 -14.35 16.91 -35.67
#